data_AF-A0A8X8YZ69-F1
#
_entry.id   AF-A0A8X8YZ69-F1
#
_cell.length_a   1.000
_cell.length_b   1.000
_cell.length_c   1.000
_cell.angle_alpha   90.00
_cell.angle_beta   90.00
_cell.angle_gamma   90.00
#
_symmetry.space_group_name_H-M   'P 1'
#
loop_
_entity.id
_entity.type
_entity.pdbx_description
1 polymer ?
#
loop_
_entity_poly.entity_id
_entity_poly.type
_entity_poly.pdbx_seq_one_letter_code
_entity_poly.pdbx_strand_id
1 'polypeptide(L)'
;MDRVKEVVALSHVVIFIKSGCCISHAIMILIRGFGANPAMYELDRLPNGVEMEKALIGLGCNPSVPAVFVGRNFMGGSHDVMEKVKEVVARSPVVIFSKSGCCISHTIMILIRGFGANPAMYELDRLPNGAEMEMALIGLGCNPSVPAVFVGRNFMGGSHEVMSLNIQGKLKPLLIKANAIWI
;
A
#
# COMPACT_ATOMS: atom_id res chain seq x y z
N MET A 1 -16.34 -6.73 18.31
CA MET A 1 -15.11 -7.43 17.86
C MET A 1 -15.29 -7.82 16.40
N ASP A 2 -14.23 -7.69 15.60
CA ASP A 2 -14.27 -7.83 14.14
C ASP A 2 -14.37 -9.31 13.73
N ARG A 3 -15.58 -9.77 13.37
CA ARG A 3 -15.89 -11.18 13.07
C ARG A 3 -15.05 -11.75 11.92
N VAL A 4 -14.59 -10.90 10.98
CA VAL A 4 -13.70 -11.33 9.90
C VAL A 4 -12.37 -11.82 10.48
N LYS A 5 -11.82 -11.13 11.48
CA LYS A 5 -10.55 -11.51 12.13
C LYS A 5 -10.66 -12.82 12.91
N GLU A 6 -11.80 -13.07 13.52
CA GLU A 6 -12.07 -14.32 14.25
C GLU A 6 -12.11 -15.52 13.29
N VAL A 7 -12.86 -15.39 12.19
CA VAL A 7 -12.96 -16.44 11.16
C VAL A 7 -11.60 -16.73 10.52
N VAL A 8 -10.84 -15.68 10.20
CA VAL A 8 -9.48 -15.78 9.64
C VAL A 8 -8.48 -16.43 10.61
N ALA A 9 -8.70 -16.33 11.93
CA ALA A 9 -7.81 -16.95 12.92
C ALA A 9 -8.01 -18.47 13.06
N LEU A 10 -9.16 -19.01 12.67
CA LEU A 10 -9.56 -20.40 12.90
C LEU A 10 -9.26 -21.34 11.72
N SER A 11 -8.92 -20.80 10.55
CA SER A 11 -8.80 -21.57 9.30
C SER A 11 -7.49 -21.27 8.57
N HIS A 12 -6.92 -22.28 7.91
CA HIS A 12 -5.69 -22.13 7.12
C HIS A 12 -5.89 -21.32 5.83
N VAL A 13 -7.05 -21.44 5.18
CA VAL A 13 -7.43 -20.65 4.02
C VAL A 13 -8.90 -20.25 4.18
N VAL A 14 -9.20 -18.95 4.10
CA VAL A 14 -10.57 -18.42 4.16
C VAL A 14 -10.85 -17.65 2.88
N ILE A 15 -12.04 -17.82 2.30
CA ILE A 15 -12.44 -17.06 1.12
C ILE A 15 -13.82 -16.47 1.37
N PHE A 16 -13.93 -15.15 1.27
CA PHE A 16 -15.20 -14.45 1.24
C PHE A 16 -15.61 -14.20 -0.22
N ILE A 17 -16.82 -14.60 -0.59
CA ILE A 17 -17.33 -14.52 -1.96
C ILE A 17 -18.74 -13.93 -2.00
N LYS A 18 -19.25 -13.64 -3.21
CA LYS A 18 -20.68 -13.38 -3.47
C LYS A 18 -21.21 -14.38 -4.49
N SER A 19 -22.41 -14.90 -4.29
CA SER A 19 -23.00 -15.95 -5.13
C SER A 19 -23.20 -15.54 -6.60
N GLY A 20 -23.39 -14.23 -6.86
CA GLY A 20 -23.49 -13.67 -8.22
C GLY A 20 -22.16 -13.35 -8.92
N CYS A 21 -21.00 -13.66 -8.33
CA CYS A 21 -19.69 -13.27 -8.85
C CYS A 21 -19.02 -14.42 -9.62
N CYS A 22 -18.90 -14.29 -10.94
CA CYS A 22 -18.23 -15.29 -11.80
C CYS A 22 -16.75 -15.54 -11.41
N ILE A 23 -16.06 -14.50 -10.94
CA ILE A 23 -14.67 -14.58 -10.47
C ILE A 23 -14.57 -15.44 -9.19
N SER A 24 -15.59 -15.39 -8.32
CA SER A 24 -15.65 -16.21 -7.10
C SER A 24 -15.73 -17.70 -7.42
N HIS A 25 -16.46 -18.08 -8.45
CA HIS A 25 -16.57 -19.47 -8.89
C HIS A 25 -15.25 -20.01 -9.47
N ALA A 26 -14.56 -19.19 -10.27
CA ALA A 26 -13.26 -19.54 -10.84
C ALA A 26 -12.19 -19.76 -9.75
N ILE A 27 -12.13 -18.87 -8.76
CA ILE A 27 -11.17 -18.98 -7.64
C ILE A 27 -11.45 -20.21 -6.77
N MET A 28 -12.73 -20.56 -6.55
CA MET A 28 -13.08 -21.78 -5.84
C MET A 28 -12.54 -23.03 -6.54
N ILE A 29 -12.76 -23.15 -7.86
CA ILE A 29 -12.27 -24.28 -8.66
C ILE A 29 -10.74 -24.35 -8.59
N LEU A 30 -10.07 -23.21 -8.75
CA LEU A 30 -8.62 -23.12 -8.74
C LEU A 30 -8.02 -23.58 -7.41
N ILE A 31 -8.51 -23.04 -6.28
CA ILE A 31 -7.96 -23.34 -4.95
C ILE A 31 -8.19 -24.80 -4.57
N ARG A 32 -9.38 -25.36 -4.88
CA ARG A 32 -9.63 -26.79 -4.68
C ARG A 32 -8.75 -27.66 -5.58
N GLY A 33 -8.46 -27.22 -6.80
CA GLY A 33 -7.54 -27.89 -7.73
C GLY A 33 -6.11 -28.02 -7.22
N PHE A 34 -5.68 -27.10 -6.35
CA PHE A 34 -4.38 -27.17 -5.66
C PHE A 34 -4.37 -28.08 -4.42
N GLY A 35 -5.47 -28.79 -4.13
CA GLY A 35 -5.59 -29.65 -2.96
C GLY A 35 -5.79 -28.90 -1.64
N ALA A 36 -6.05 -27.59 -1.68
CA ALA A 36 -6.40 -26.81 -0.51
C ALA A 36 -7.90 -26.97 -0.17
N ASN A 37 -8.22 -26.98 1.12
CA ASN A 37 -9.60 -27.00 1.62
C ASN A 37 -9.96 -25.64 2.26
N PRO A 38 -10.41 -24.64 1.47
CA PRO A 38 -10.72 -23.33 2.01
C PRO A 38 -12.07 -23.30 2.75
N ALA A 39 -12.13 -22.57 3.85
CA ALA A 39 -13.39 -22.19 4.49
C ALA A 39 -14.03 -21.04 3.68
N MET A 40 -15.23 -21.27 3.16
CA MET A 40 -15.89 -20.34 2.24
C MET A 40 -17.08 -19.64 2.92
N TYR A 41 -17.16 -18.32 2.74
CA TYR A 41 -18.23 -17.48 3.29
C TYR A 41 -18.88 -16.69 2.16
N GLU A 42 -20.10 -17.06 1.80
CA GLU A 42 -20.94 -16.33 0.85
C GLU A 42 -21.58 -15.14 1.55
N LEU A 43 -21.02 -13.93 1.37
CA LEU A 43 -21.45 -12.73 2.08
C LEU A 43 -22.93 -12.41 1.81
N ASP A 44 -23.41 -12.59 0.59
CA ASP A 44 -24.80 -12.33 0.22
C ASP A 44 -25.81 -13.34 0.80
N ARG A 45 -25.33 -14.46 1.34
CA ARG A 45 -26.18 -15.46 2.01
C ARG A 45 -26.08 -15.42 3.53
N LEU A 46 -25.18 -14.62 4.09
CA LEU A 46 -24.97 -14.50 5.53
C LEU A 46 -25.85 -13.39 6.11
N PRO A 47 -26.51 -13.63 7.26
CA PRO A 47 -27.36 -12.61 7.91
C PRO A 47 -26.57 -11.34 8.29
N ASN A 48 -25.26 -11.47 8.48
CA ASN A 48 -24.33 -10.39 8.82
C ASN A 48 -23.33 -10.09 7.69
N GLY A 49 -23.62 -10.52 6.47
CA GLY A 49 -22.70 -10.40 5.34
C GLY A 49 -22.36 -8.97 4.95
N VAL A 50 -23.32 -8.04 5.08
CA VAL A 50 -23.11 -6.61 4.83
C VAL A 50 -22.08 -6.01 5.80
N GLU A 51 -22.10 -6.42 7.07
CA GLU A 51 -21.13 -5.96 8.08
C GLU A 51 -19.74 -6.54 7.80
N MET A 52 -19.67 -7.82 7.44
CA MET A 52 -18.43 -8.48 7.05
C MET A 52 -17.84 -7.85 5.79
N GLU A 53 -18.65 -7.49 4.80
CA GLU A 53 -18.19 -6.79 3.61
C GLU A 53 -17.58 -5.42 3.94
N LYS A 54 -18.22 -4.65 4.81
CA LYS A 54 -17.67 -3.38 5.31
C LYS A 54 -16.34 -3.58 6.04
N ALA A 55 -16.22 -4.64 6.84
CA ALA A 55 -14.97 -4.99 7.52
C ALA A 55 -13.86 -5.36 6.53
N LEU A 56 -14.17 -6.13 5.46
CA LEU A 56 -13.22 -6.45 4.38
C LEU A 56 -12.72 -5.17 3.69
N ILE A 57 -13.62 -4.24 3.37
CA ILE A 57 -13.23 -2.93 2.82
C ILE A 57 -12.33 -2.16 3.81
N GLY A 58 -12.67 -2.17 5.10
CA GLY A 58 -11.85 -1.59 6.17
C GLY A 58 -10.48 -2.25 6.36
N LEU A 59 -10.32 -3.50 5.90
CA LEU A 59 -9.04 -4.22 5.84
C LEU A 59 -8.28 -3.97 4.52
N GLY A 60 -8.83 -3.16 3.62
CA GLY A 60 -8.23 -2.84 2.32
C GLY A 60 -8.53 -3.85 1.21
N CYS A 61 -9.55 -4.71 1.38
CA CYS A 61 -10.06 -5.56 0.31
C CYS A 61 -10.89 -4.70 -0.66
N ASN A 62 -10.27 -4.24 -1.76
CA ASN A 62 -10.97 -3.56 -2.84
C ASN A 62 -10.51 -4.12 -4.21
N PRO A 63 -11.37 -4.86 -4.94
CA PRO A 63 -12.76 -5.18 -4.63
C PRO A 63 -12.92 -6.08 -3.38
N SER A 64 -14.06 -5.97 -2.69
CA SER A 64 -14.35 -6.68 -1.43
C SER A 64 -14.44 -8.20 -1.59
N VAL A 65 -14.76 -8.69 -2.79
CA VAL A 65 -14.86 -10.11 -3.11
C VAL A 65 -14.31 -10.41 -4.52
N PRO A 66 -13.72 -11.59 -4.74
CA PRO A 66 -13.40 -12.60 -3.73
C PRO A 66 -12.20 -12.20 -2.87
N ALA A 67 -12.39 -12.18 -1.55
CA ALA A 67 -11.34 -11.87 -0.60
C ALA A 67 -10.75 -13.18 -0.06
N VAL A 68 -9.52 -13.49 -0.47
CA VAL A 68 -8.79 -14.71 -0.07
C VAL A 68 -7.86 -14.39 1.10
N PHE A 69 -7.89 -15.19 2.15
CA PHE A 69 -6.95 -15.13 3.26
C PHE A 69 -6.21 -16.46 3.39
N VAL A 70 -4.90 -16.42 3.62
CA VAL A 70 -4.06 -17.58 3.93
C VAL A 70 -3.44 -17.35 5.31
N GLY A 71 -3.81 -18.19 6.27
CA GLY A 71 -3.59 -17.91 7.69
C GLY A 71 -4.23 -16.57 8.07
N ARG A 72 -3.45 -15.66 8.67
CA ARG A 72 -3.91 -14.30 9.03
C ARG A 72 -3.75 -13.26 7.92
N ASN A 73 -3.19 -13.66 6.77
CA ASN A 73 -2.78 -12.74 5.73
C ASN A 73 -3.81 -12.70 4.61
N PHE A 74 -4.24 -11.50 4.26
CA PHE A 74 -5.07 -11.27 3.09
C PHE A 74 -4.24 -11.38 1.81
N MET A 75 -4.68 -12.23 0.88
CA MET A 75 -4.03 -12.52 -0.41
C MET A 75 -4.62 -11.72 -1.58
N GLY A 76 -5.64 -10.88 -1.33
CA GLY A 76 -6.42 -10.21 -2.37
C GLY A 76 -6.42 -8.68 -2.32
N GLY A 77 -5.28 -8.03 -2.05
CA GLY A 77 -5.20 -6.57 -1.93
C GLY A 77 -4.28 -6.13 -0.80
N SER A 78 -3.77 -4.88 -0.89
CA SER A 78 -2.86 -4.14 0.01
C SER A 78 -1.52 -4.78 0.46
N HIS A 79 -1.42 -6.09 0.70
CA HIS A 79 -0.16 -6.76 1.05
C HIS A 79 0.83 -6.77 -0.14
N ASP A 80 0.34 -6.89 -1.37
CA ASP A 80 1.11 -6.67 -2.60
C ASP A 80 1.50 -5.20 -2.78
N VAL A 81 0.67 -4.27 -2.30
CA VAL A 81 0.85 -2.83 -2.54
C VAL A 81 1.99 -2.26 -1.70
N MET A 82 2.10 -2.64 -0.43
CA MET A 82 3.24 -2.21 0.39
C MET A 82 4.55 -2.84 -0.10
N GLU A 83 4.52 -4.08 -0.58
CA GLU A 83 5.67 -4.69 -1.25
C GLU A 83 6.05 -3.94 -2.53
N LYS A 84 5.07 -3.51 -3.34
CA LYS A 84 5.31 -2.62 -4.50
C LYS A 84 5.89 -1.27 -4.10
N VAL A 85 5.41 -0.65 -3.02
CA VAL A 85 6.02 0.60 -2.48
C VAL A 85 7.48 0.34 -2.12
N LYS A 86 7.78 -0.73 -1.39
CA LYS A 86 9.16 -1.11 -1.03
C LYS A 86 10.02 -1.39 -2.26
N GLU A 87 9.47 -2.07 -3.27
CA GLU A 87 10.15 -2.35 -4.53
C GLU A 87 10.51 -1.06 -5.26
N VAL A 88 9.54 -0.15 -5.41
CA VAL A 88 9.74 1.17 -6.03
C VAL A 88 10.79 1.98 -5.27
N VAL A 89 10.69 2.00 -3.94
CA VAL A 89 11.62 2.70 -3.04
C VAL A 89 13.03 2.08 -3.07
N ALA A 90 13.17 0.79 -3.40
CA ALA A 90 14.47 0.13 -3.52
C ALA A 90 15.23 0.47 -4.81
N ARG A 91 14.55 0.99 -5.85
CA ARG A 91 15.14 1.27 -7.17
C ARG A 91 15.96 2.56 -7.23
N SER A 92 15.78 3.48 -6.30
CA SER A 92 16.47 4.78 -6.27
C SER A 92 16.86 5.17 -4.85
N PRO A 93 18.02 5.82 -4.64
CA PRO A 93 18.41 6.37 -3.34
C PRO A 93 17.39 7.33 -2.74
N VAL A 94 16.67 8.07 -3.61
CA VAL A 94 15.61 9.00 -3.21
C VAL A 94 14.38 8.79 -4.09
N VAL A 95 13.22 8.63 -3.45
CA VAL A 95 11.93 8.46 -4.11
C VAL A 95 10.92 9.45 -3.54
N ILE A 96 10.14 10.06 -4.42
CA ILE A 96 9.06 11.01 -4.08
C ILE A 96 7.78 10.52 -4.74
N PHE A 97 6.78 10.15 -3.94
CA PHE A 97 5.42 9.96 -4.45
C PHE A 97 4.70 11.30 -4.50
N SER A 98 4.01 11.56 -5.60
CA SER A 98 3.33 12.82 -5.91
C SER A 98 1.97 12.58 -6.55
N LYS A 99 1.24 13.65 -6.87
CA LYS A 99 0.13 13.67 -7.82
C LYS A 99 0.40 14.69 -8.92
N SER A 100 -0.22 14.52 -10.10
CA SER A 100 -0.14 15.50 -11.20
C SER A 100 -0.49 16.89 -10.69
N GLY A 101 0.35 17.88 -11.02
CA GLY A 101 0.11 19.28 -10.65
C GLY A 101 0.38 19.64 -9.19
N CYS A 102 0.89 18.73 -8.35
CA CYS A 102 1.27 19.08 -6.98
C CYS A 102 2.53 19.96 -6.96
N CYS A 103 2.35 21.27 -6.75
CA CYS A 103 3.44 22.25 -6.69
C CYS A 103 4.42 21.97 -5.53
N ILE A 104 3.91 21.52 -4.38
CA ILE A 104 4.73 21.22 -3.20
C ILE A 104 5.70 20.07 -3.49
N SER A 105 5.24 19.00 -4.13
CA SER A 105 6.11 17.89 -4.55
C SER A 105 7.23 18.35 -5.49
N HIS A 106 6.92 19.27 -6.40
CA HIS A 106 7.92 19.85 -7.31
C HIS A 106 8.96 20.68 -6.54
N THR A 107 8.52 21.49 -5.57
CA THR A 107 9.43 22.24 -4.69
C THR A 107 10.38 21.31 -3.93
N ILE A 108 9.86 20.21 -3.35
CA ILE A 108 10.69 19.22 -2.66
C ILE A 108 11.66 18.52 -3.62
N MET A 109 11.24 18.20 -4.84
CA MET A 109 12.13 17.65 -5.87
C MET A 109 13.26 18.62 -6.23
N ILE A 110 12.96 19.91 -6.41
CA ILE A 110 13.96 20.94 -6.70
C ILE A 110 14.93 21.10 -5.53
N LEU A 111 14.44 21.14 -4.28
CA LEU A 111 15.27 21.19 -3.08
C LEU A 111 16.28 20.05 -3.05
N ILE A 112 15.81 18.81 -3.23
CA ILE A 112 16.67 17.62 -3.20
C ILE A 112 17.68 17.64 -4.36
N ARG A 113 17.26 18.05 -5.57
CA ARG A 113 18.17 18.26 -6.71
C ARG A 113 19.21 19.35 -6.45
N GLY A 114 18.87 20.37 -5.67
CA GLY A 114 19.79 21.43 -5.24
C GLY A 114 20.98 20.91 -4.42
N PHE A 115 20.85 19.75 -3.77
CA PHE A 115 21.97 19.07 -3.11
C PHE A 115 22.85 18.24 -4.07
N GLY A 116 22.46 18.12 -5.35
CA GLY A 116 23.12 17.26 -6.34
C GLY A 116 22.53 15.85 -6.45
N ALA A 117 21.41 15.55 -5.78
CA ALA A 117 20.76 14.25 -5.87
C ALA A 117 19.88 14.13 -7.13
N ASN A 118 19.62 12.90 -7.56
CA ASN A 118 18.68 12.59 -8.63
C ASN A 118 17.46 11.81 -8.10
N PRO A 119 16.43 12.49 -7.53
CA PRO A 119 15.25 11.82 -6.99
C PRO A 119 14.36 11.27 -8.12
N ALA A 120 13.78 10.10 -7.89
CA ALA A 120 12.76 9.52 -8.76
C ALA A 120 11.36 9.97 -8.28
N MET A 121 10.53 10.47 -9.19
CA MET A 121 9.17 10.91 -8.89
C MET A 121 8.15 9.93 -9.49
N TYR A 122 7.18 9.53 -8.67
CA TYR A 122 6.08 8.64 -9.07
C TYR A 122 4.74 9.35 -8.82
N GLU A 123 3.99 9.62 -9.89
CA GLU A 123 2.68 10.29 -9.83
C GLU A 123 1.59 9.24 -9.60
N LEU A 124 1.05 9.19 -8.37
CA LEU A 124 0.08 8.19 -7.93
C LEU A 124 -1.18 8.20 -8.81
N ASP A 125 -1.69 9.37 -9.18
CA ASP A 125 -2.87 9.51 -10.03
C ASP A 125 -2.67 9.02 -11.49
N ARG A 126 -1.44 8.68 -11.88
CA ARG A 126 -1.12 8.08 -13.19
C ARG A 126 -0.73 6.62 -13.11
N LEU A 127 -0.63 6.05 -11.90
CA LEU A 127 -0.27 4.65 -11.72
C LEU A 127 -1.55 3.78 -11.66
N PRO A 128 -1.56 2.60 -12.31
CA PRO A 128 -2.70 1.68 -12.24
C PRO A 128 -3.09 1.27 -10.81
N ASN A 129 -2.11 1.21 -9.90
CA ASN A 129 -2.26 0.86 -8.47
C ASN A 129 -2.08 2.08 -7.55
N GLY A 130 -2.26 3.29 -8.10
CA GLY A 130 -1.97 4.54 -7.43
C GLY A 130 -2.83 4.81 -6.20
N ALA A 131 -4.12 4.50 -6.27
CA ALA A 131 -5.06 4.72 -5.17
C ALA A 131 -4.73 3.82 -3.97
N GLU A 132 -4.35 2.57 -4.22
CA GLU A 132 -3.95 1.65 -3.16
C GLU A 132 -2.60 2.07 -2.56
N MET A 133 -1.64 2.49 -3.39
CA MET A 133 -0.37 3.02 -2.90
C MET A 133 -0.59 4.28 -2.06
N GLU A 134 -1.51 5.16 -2.45
CA GLU A 134 -1.88 6.34 -1.68
C GLU A 134 -2.39 5.97 -0.28
N MET A 135 -3.32 5.00 -0.18
CA MET A 135 -3.82 4.51 1.11
C MET A 135 -2.70 3.90 1.96
N ALA A 136 -1.78 3.16 1.34
CA ALA A 136 -0.62 2.59 2.03
C ALA A 136 0.30 3.68 2.60
N LEU A 137 0.55 4.75 1.84
CA LEU A 137 1.35 5.90 2.28
C LEU A 137 0.68 6.67 3.42
N ILE A 138 -0.65 6.85 3.36
CA ILE A 138 -1.43 7.41 4.50
C ILE A 138 -1.28 6.52 5.73
N GLY A 139 -1.34 5.20 5.56
CA GLY A 139 -1.13 4.22 6.63
C GLY A 139 0.26 4.27 7.28
N LEU A 140 1.28 4.77 6.56
CA LEU A 140 2.62 5.05 7.10
C LEU A 140 2.70 6.38 7.86
N GLY A 141 1.63 7.16 7.89
CA GLY A 141 1.56 8.47 8.53
C GLY A 141 1.76 9.66 7.59
N CYS A 142 1.73 9.47 6.26
CA CYS A 142 1.79 10.59 5.33
C CYS A 142 0.44 11.32 5.26
N ASN A 143 0.36 12.52 5.87
CA ASN A 143 -0.84 13.36 5.81
C ASN A 143 -0.46 14.84 5.58
N PRO A 144 -0.82 15.45 4.43
CA PRO A 144 -1.52 14.86 3.27
C PRO A 144 -0.71 13.73 2.62
N SER A 145 -1.37 12.90 1.79
CA SER A 145 -0.78 11.70 1.19
C SER A 145 0.39 11.97 0.24
N VAL A 146 0.53 13.21 -0.25
CA VAL A 146 1.63 13.66 -1.10
C VAL A 146 2.14 15.06 -0.68
N PRO A 147 3.45 15.35 -0.84
CA PRO A 147 4.48 14.40 -1.24
C PRO A 147 4.72 13.35 -0.14
N ALA A 148 5.04 12.11 -0.51
CA ALA A 148 5.59 11.11 0.41
C ALA A 148 7.03 10.83 0.03
N VAL A 149 7.99 11.12 0.92
CA VAL A 149 9.41 11.13 0.58
C VAL A 149 10.14 10.00 1.28
N PHE A 150 10.97 9.29 0.51
CA PHE A 150 11.83 8.22 0.98
C PHE A 150 13.29 8.52 0.65
N VAL A 151 14.18 8.31 1.62
CA VAL A 151 15.64 8.46 1.47
C VAL A 151 16.32 7.22 2.02
N GLY A 152 17.14 6.56 1.20
CA GLY A 152 17.85 5.34 1.59
C GLY A 152 16.90 4.24 2.07
N ARG A 153 15.75 4.09 1.39
CA ARG A 153 14.64 3.18 1.72
C ARG A 153 13.85 3.48 3.00
N ASN A 154 14.16 4.57 3.69
CA ASN A 154 13.44 4.97 4.90
C ASN A 154 12.40 6.04 4.57
N PHE A 155 11.21 5.91 5.13
CA PHE A 155 10.17 6.93 5.01
C PHE A 155 10.54 8.16 5.84
N MET A 156 10.62 9.32 5.20
CA MET A 156 10.98 10.60 5.84
C MET A 156 9.75 11.40 6.28
N GLY A 157 8.58 11.14 5.71
CA GLY A 157 7.38 11.94 5.91
C GLY A 157 6.98 12.73 4.67
N GLY A 158 6.20 13.79 4.92
CA GLY A 158 5.72 14.70 3.90
C GLY A 158 6.61 15.93 3.71
N SER A 159 6.03 16.98 3.13
CA SER A 159 6.76 18.23 2.89
C SER A 159 7.25 18.88 4.18
N HIS A 160 6.45 18.85 5.25
CA HIS A 160 6.79 19.45 6.53
C HIS A 160 8.01 18.77 7.16
N GLU A 161 8.05 17.44 7.19
CA GLU A 161 9.16 16.67 7.77
C GLU A 161 10.45 16.89 6.98
N VAL A 162 10.37 16.88 5.64
CA VAL A 162 11.54 17.14 4.78
C VAL A 162 12.07 18.55 4.95
N MET A 163 11.19 19.56 5.02
CA MET A 163 11.59 20.94 5.27
C MET A 163 12.21 21.11 6.66
N SER A 164 11.66 20.45 7.68
CA SER A 164 12.21 20.43 9.04
C SER A 164 13.62 19.84 9.06
N LEU A 165 13.84 18.70 8.38
CA LEU A 165 15.18 18.09 8.23
C LEU A 165 16.16 19.02 7.49
N ASN A 166 15.68 19.77 6.51
CA ASN A 166 16.51 20.73 5.77
C ASN A 166 16.95 21.89 6.66
N ILE A 167 16.02 22.52 7.38
CA ILE A 167 16.31 23.64 8.29
C ILE A 167 17.25 23.21 9.42
N GLN A 168 17.09 21.98 9.92
CA GLN A 168 17.98 21.41 10.94
C GLN A 168 19.35 21.00 10.40
N GLY A 169 19.63 21.15 9.10
CA GLY A 169 20.88 20.72 8.48
C GLY A 169 21.06 19.19 8.41
N LYS A 170 20.01 18.41 8.68
CA LYS A 170 20.06 16.93 8.74
C LYS A 170 19.79 16.27 7.39
N LEU A 171 19.17 16.97 6.45
CA LEU A 171 18.83 16.41 5.13
C LEU A 171 20.08 16.01 4.33
N LYS A 172 21.10 16.86 4.26
CA LYS A 172 22.35 16.57 3.52
C LYS A 172 23.06 15.31 4.05
N PRO A 173 23.31 15.14 5.37
CA PRO A 173 23.84 13.89 5.92
C PRO A 173 23.04 12.64 5.55
N LEU A 174 21.71 12.72 5.53
CA LEU A 174 20.86 11.59 5.13
C LEU A 174 21.03 11.23 3.65
N LEU A 175 21.14 12.23 2.78
CA LEU A 175 21.39 12.03 1.35
C LEU A 175 22.77 11.38 1.10
N ILE A 176 23.81 11.80 1.83
CA ILE A 176 25.14 11.16 1.75
C ILE A 176 25.06 9.71 2.21
N LYS A 177 24.44 9.46 3.37
CA LYS A 177 24.28 8.09 3.92
C LYS A 177 23.50 7.16 2.98
N ALA A 178 22.57 7.72 2.21
CA ALA A 178 21.79 6.98 1.21
C ALA A 178 22.54 6.78 -0.12
N ASN A 179 23.78 7.27 -0.27
CA ASN A 179 24.52 7.34 -1.53
C ASN A 179 23.74 8.10 -2.63
N ALA A 180 22.94 9.10 -2.24
CA ALA A 180 22.20 9.94 -3.17
C ALA A 180 23.04 11.09 -3.72
N ILE A 181 24.08 11.50 -2.98
CA ILE A 181 25.04 12.55 -3.33
C ILE A 181 26.44 12.14 -2.89
N TRP A 182 27.45 12.64 -3.58
CA TRP A 182 28.86 12.37 -3.31
C TRP A 182 29.55 13.67 -2.85
N ILE A 183 30.49 13.57 -1.92
CA ILE A 183 31.42 14.64 -1.52
C ILE A 183 32.80 14.27 -2.05
#